data_AF-A0A7J9Q6S6-F1
#
_entry.id   AF-A0A7J9Q6S6-F1
#
_cell.length_a   1.000
_cell.length_b   1.000
_cell.length_c   1.000
_cell.angle_alpha   90.00
_cell.angle_beta   90.00
_cell.angle_gamma   90.00
#
_symmetry.space_group_name_H-M   'P 1'
#
loop_
_entity.id
_entity.type
_entity.pdbx_description
1 polymer ?
#
loop_
_entity_poly.entity_id
_entity_poly.type
_entity_poly.pdbx_seq_one_letter_code
_entity_poly.pdbx_strand_id
1 'polypeptide(L)' 'MINEEKITKQAKAIMDNFIRALDKAEGVKEEFGSERECSMRAEIKKDKDPEFRKRMFMNAPKKRDDFLVMEKKNW' A
#
# COMPACT_ATOMS: atom_id res chain seq x y z
N MET A 1 -1.86 -13.99 23.99
CA MET A 1 -0.55 -14.42 23.44
C MET A 1 -0.75 -14.81 21.98
N ILE A 2 0.09 -14.29 21.10
CA ILE A 2 0.12 -14.68 19.69
C ILE A 2 0.68 -16.10 19.62
N ASN A 3 0.01 -17.01 18.92
CA ASN A 3 0.50 -18.38 18.73
C ASN A 3 1.36 -18.42 17.46
N GLU A 4 2.65 -18.12 17.63
CA GLU A 4 3.63 -17.97 16.56
C GLU A 4 3.80 -19.26 15.73
N GLU A 5 3.74 -20.42 16.38
CA GLU A 5 3.84 -21.72 15.70
C GLU A 5 2.67 -21.96 14.75
N LYS A 6 1.45 -21.64 15.19
CA LYS A 6 0.24 -21.75 14.37
C LYS A 6 0.31 -20.81 13.16
N ILE A 7 0.77 -19.59 13.35
CA ILE A 7 0.95 -18.60 12.27
C ILE A 7 1.99 -19.08 11.27
N THR A 8 3.12 -19.57 11.75
CA THR A 8 4.22 -20.06 10.91
C THR A 8 3.77 -21.25 10.06
N LYS A 9 3.01 -22.18 10.66
CA LYS A 9 2.47 -23.34 9.96
C LYS A 9 1.45 -22.95 8.88
N GLN A 10 0.59 -21.97 9.18
CA GLN A 10 -0.39 -21.45 8.21
C GLN A 10 0.30 -20.70 7.06
N ALA A 11 1.28 -19.85 7.37
CA ALA A 11 2.06 -19.12 6.37
C ALA A 11 2.79 -20.09 5.42
N LYS A 12 3.42 -21.14 5.98
CA LYS A 12 4.07 -22.19 5.17
C LYS A 12 3.07 -22.89 4.25
N ALA A 13 1.91 -23.28 4.77
CA ALA A 13 0.89 -23.94 3.95
C ALA A 13 0.38 -23.05 2.80
N ILE A 14 0.24 -21.75 3.03
CA ILE A 14 -0.15 -20.78 1.98
C ILE A 14 0.93 -20.71 0.90
N MET A 15 2.20 -20.57 1.30
CA MET A 15 3.32 -20.49 0.36
C MET A 15 3.49 -21.78 -0.46
N ASP A 16 3.40 -22.93 0.19
CA ASP A 16 3.52 -24.24 -0.47
C ASP A 16 2.40 -24.44 -1.51
N ASN A 17 1.17 -24.00 -1.19
CA ASN A 17 0.04 -24.06 -2.12
C ASN A 17 0.21 -23.09 -3.30
N PHE A 18 0.73 -21.89 -3.03
CA PHE A 18 0.98 -20.88 -4.06
C PHE A 18 2.06 -21.34 -5.05
N ILE A 19 3.19 -21.86 -4.56
CA ILE A 19 4.27 -22.40 -5.40
C ILE A 19 3.74 -23.56 -6.25
N ARG A 20 2.99 -24.50 -5.65
CA ARG A 20 2.39 -25.61 -6.38
C ARG A 20 1.40 -25.17 -7.46
N ALA A 21 0.70 -24.06 -7.24
CA ALA A 21 -0.20 -23.49 -8.24
C ALA A 21 0.58 -22.79 -9.36
N LEU A 22 1.66 -22.08 -9.04
CA LEU A 22 2.55 -21.46 -10.03
C LEU A 22 3.25 -22.49 -10.92
N ASP A 23 3.74 -23.59 -10.35
CA ASP A 23 4.38 -24.66 -11.13
C ASP A 23 3.44 -25.30 -12.17
N LYS A 24 2.13 -25.21 -11.93
CA LYS A 24 1.08 -25.72 -12.84
C LYS A 24 0.56 -24.66 -13.79
N ALA A 25 0.85 -23.39 -13.56
CA ALA A 25 0.46 -22.32 -14.45
C ALA A 25 1.43 -22.32 -15.64
N GLU A 26 0.95 -22.76 -16.80
CA GLU A 26 1.68 -22.51 -18.05
C GLU A 26 1.88 -21.01 -18.21
N GLY A 27 3.06 -20.60 -18.70
CA GLY A 27 3.49 -19.21 -18.77
C GLY A 27 2.55 -18.34 -19.61
N VAL A 28 1.47 -17.87 -18.99
CA VAL A 28 0.64 -16.82 -19.54
C VAL A 28 1.54 -15.59 -19.58
N LYS A 29 1.80 -15.07 -20.78
CA LYS A 29 2.35 -13.72 -20.91
C LYS A 29 1.37 -12.79 -20.21
N GLU A 30 1.71 -12.38 -19.00
CA GLU A 30 1.01 -11.28 -18.35
C GLU A 30 1.18 -10.06 -19.25
N GLU A 31 0.08 -9.61 -19.85
CA GLU A 31 -0.01 -8.24 -20.33
C GLU A 31 -0.11 -7.35 -19.08
N PHE A 32 1.04 -7.18 -18.41
CA PHE A 32 1.11 -6.40 -17.18
C PHE A 32 0.96 -4.92 -17.53
N GLY A 33 -0.28 -4.46 -17.47
CA GLY A 33 -0.66 -3.08 -17.75
C GLY A 33 -0.91 -2.80 -19.23
N SER A 34 -1.71 -1.77 -19.48
CA SER A 34 -1.83 -1.16 -20.80
C SER A 34 -0.56 -0.37 -21.12
N GLU A 35 0.06 -0.59 -22.28
CA GLU A 35 1.05 0.37 -22.79
C GLU A 35 0.42 1.76 -22.86
N ARG A 36 1.07 2.75 -22.23
CA ARG A 36 0.65 4.14 -22.28
C ARG A 36 1.72 4.93 -23.01
N GLU A 37 1.36 5.52 -24.14
CA GLU A 37 2.27 6.34 -24.96
C GLU A 37 2.81 7.56 -24.19
N CYS A 38 2.04 8.08 -23.23
CA CYS A 38 2.45 9.16 -22.33
C CYS A 38 1.70 9.06 -21.00
N SER A 39 2.43 9.01 -19.88
CA SER A 39 1.87 9.04 -18.52
C SER A 39 2.02 10.41 -17.84
N MET A 40 2.48 11.42 -18.57
CA MET A 40 2.72 12.74 -18.03
C MET A 40 1.42 13.54 -17.97
N ARG A 41 1.12 14.08 -16.79
CA ARG A 41 0.00 15.01 -16.62
C ARG A 41 0.46 16.41 -16.99
N ALA A 42 -0.28 17.11 -17.84
CA ALA A 42 -0.08 18.53 -18.06
C ALA A 42 -0.24 19.29 -16.73
N GLU A 43 0.63 20.27 -16.48
CA GLU A 43 0.48 21.14 -15.32
C GLU A 43 -0.80 21.95 -15.45
N ILE A 44 -1.66 21.89 -14.43
CA ILE A 44 -2.89 22.68 -14.36
C ILE A 44 -2.79 23.52 -13.10
N LYS A 45 -2.87 24.84 -13.23
CA LYS A 45 -3.06 25.73 -12.07
C LYS A 45 -4.49 25.50 -11.58
N LYS A 46 -4.62 24.92 -10.39
CA LYS A 46 -5.89 24.77 -9.70
C LYS A 46 -5.93 25.72 -8.52
N ASP A 47 -7.12 26.23 -8.23
CA ASP A 47 -7.36 27.01 -7.03
C ASP A 47 -7.06 26.19 -5.78
N LYS A 48 -6.59 26.88 -4.74
CA LYS A 48 -6.34 26.26 -3.44
C LYS A 48 -7.67 25.85 -2.83
N ASP A 49 -7.81 24.57 -2.51
CA ASP A 49 -8.99 24.07 -1.82
C ASP A 49 -8.96 24.53 -0.34
N PRO A 50 -9.94 25.33 0.11
CA PRO A 50 -9.97 25.87 1.47
C PRO A 50 -10.14 24.78 2.54
N GLU A 51 -10.77 23.66 2.20
CA GLU A 51 -11.04 22.55 3.12
C GLU A 51 -9.93 21.48 3.10
N PHE A 52 -8.90 21.65 2.26
CA PHE A 52 -7.78 20.72 2.14
C PHE A 52 -7.15 20.38 3.50
N ARG A 53 -6.90 21.42 4.30
CA ARG A 53 -6.28 21.29 5.62
C ARG A 53 -7.13 20.43 6.55
N LYS A 54 -8.44 20.68 6.63
CA LYS A 54 -9.36 19.88 7.44
C LYS A 54 -9.35 18.41 7.02
N ARG A 55 -9.38 18.12 5.71
CA ARG A 55 -9.41 16.75 5.20
C ARG A 55 -8.10 16.00 5.44
N MET A 56 -6.96 16.68 5.35
CA MET A 56 -5.64 16.08 5.62
C MET A 56 -5.55 15.55 7.06
N PHE A 57 -6.02 16.32 8.03
CA PHE A 57 -5.91 15.98 9.46
C PHE A 57 -7.11 15.23 10.04
N MET A 58 -8.14 14.93 9.25
CA MET A 58 -9.34 14.26 9.75
C MET A 58 -9.08 12.81 10.14
N ASN A 59 -8.24 12.11 9.37
CA ASN A 59 -7.93 10.70 9.59
C ASN A 59 -6.60 10.46 10.31
N ALA A 60 -5.96 11.52 10.79
CA ALA A 60 -4.68 11.43 11.49
C ALA A 60 -4.85 10.78 12.88
N PRO A 61 -4.13 9.68 13.20
CA PRO A 61 -4.26 9.00 14.49
C PRO A 61 -3.91 9.89 15.69
N LYS A 62 -2.89 10.74 15.54
CA LYS A 62 -2.48 11.74 16.52
C LYS A 62 -2.12 13.03 15.80
N LYS A 63 -2.67 14.15 16.25
CA LYS A 63 -2.40 15.48 15.71
C LYS A 63 -2.39 16.52 16.82
N ARG A 64 -1.66 17.61 16.58
CA ARG A 64 -1.68 18.82 17.41
C ARG A 64 -1.65 20.01 16.48
N ASP A 65 -2.71 20.81 16.50
CA ASP A 65 -2.90 21.94 15.60
C ASP A 65 -2.73 21.49 14.13
N ASP A 66 -1.66 21.92 13.47
CA ASP A 66 -1.32 21.59 12.08
C ASP A 66 -0.18 20.58 11.95
N PHE A 67 0.09 19.82 13.00
CA PHE A 67 1.18 18.88 13.05
C PHE A 67 0.68 17.46 13.29
N LEU A 68 1.22 16.53 12.51
CA LEU A 68 1.11 15.11 12.78
C LEU A 68 2.07 14.75 13.90
N VAL A 69 1.57 14.11 14.96
CA VAL A 69 2.40 13.69 16.08
C VAL A 69 2.79 12.24 15.86
N MET A 70 4.09 12.00 15.66
CA MET A 70 4.66 10.67 15.46
C MET A 70 5.65 10.33 16.58
N GLU A 71 5.85 9.04 16.83
CA GLU A 71 6.89 8.60 17.76
C GLU A 71 8.27 8.93 17.20
N LYS A 72 9.14 9.48 18.05
CA LYS A 72 10.53 9.70 17.68
C LYS A 72 11.21 8.33 17.64
N LYS A 73 11.58 7.88 16.46
CA LYS A 73 12.43 6.69 16.31
C LYS A 73 13.78 7.02 16.96
N ASN A 74 14.14 6.30 18.01
CA ASN A 74 15.51 6.30 18.52
C ASN A 74 16.33 5.47 17.53
N TRP A 75 17.29 6.10 16.89
CA TRP A 75 18.31 5.43 16.08
C TRP A 75 19.50 5.13 16.97
#